data_AF-H2KZX9-F1
#
_entry.id   AF-H2KZX9-F1
#
_cell.length_a   1.000
_cell.length_b   1.000
_cell.length_c   1.000
_cell.angle_alpha   90.00
_cell.angle_beta   90.00
_cell.angle_gamma   90.00
#
_symmetry.space_group_name_H-M   'P 1'
#
loop_
_entity.id
_entity.type
_entity.pdbx_description
1 polymer ?
#
loop_
_entity_poly.entity_id
_entity_poly.type
_entity_poly.pdbx_seq_one_letter_code
_entity_poly.pdbx_strand_id
1 'polypeptide(L)'
;MDDIAVPIASTSGEDSVISFQHPWTLKVCQRQIEDETILLNVSRPFSTSYKHVQFTWALRLTDEYVLSNNAAVDSNRHVLLHLYYKEGPCPEVAVEEVRAQILDPVTNETLFAGLALSPTEFSRGSGWPIHMEKERRAEFTELVHKKVDSNLLVVVEIKMKESLFEPLNYLPDVETAFRSQRIEKAVNKFVDDVINGKIRIPDLEHVDEKQADKFSVHRLIFIYGVDSVSREISDNEQQSEICEQLVRNTFAHIYFERVLSREITYFDDFVTLVEGLTFAHLPALRKEVERFICQKVIEIQADMDPSFAKKLLLVSEKYNLEILKMVINGFLVDQIIGNSNPPKELVNITHELQQMAHEIRENENIENLVGAVVTDLQELTRRVRRVSLSHSPSQSSHSSSPLATPTNGSGSPSVPAPFDSPTSRFKRVSLA
;
A
#
# COMPACT_ATOMS: atom_id res chain seq x y z
N MET A 1 -1.68 -15.65 17.66
CA MET A 1 -0.91 -14.40 17.57
C MET A 1 -1.84 -13.46 16.88
N ASP A 2 -2.56 -12.69 17.69
CA ASP A 2 -3.63 -11.83 17.24
C ASP A 2 -3.03 -10.66 16.47
N ASP A 3 -3.49 -10.46 15.23
CA ASP A 3 -3.30 -9.24 14.47
C ASP A 3 -4.02 -8.12 15.24
N ILE A 4 -3.30 -7.49 16.17
CA ILE A 4 -3.73 -6.24 16.77
C ILE A 4 -3.68 -5.22 15.63
N ALA A 5 -4.86 -4.88 15.12
CA ALA A 5 -5.06 -3.79 14.17
C ALA A 5 -4.42 -2.52 14.75
N VAL A 6 -3.28 -2.12 14.17
CA VAL A 6 -2.64 -0.85 14.47
C VAL A 6 -3.53 0.24 13.87
N PRO A 7 -4.03 1.20 14.65
CA PRO A 7 -4.84 2.28 14.11
C PRO A 7 -3.99 3.09 13.14
N ILE A 8 -4.45 3.19 11.90
CA ILE A 8 -3.80 3.97 10.85
C ILE A 8 -3.74 5.43 11.33
N ALA A 9 -2.56 6.03 11.23
CA ALA A 9 -2.29 7.39 11.64
C ALA A 9 -3.30 8.36 10.98
N SER A 10 -4.23 8.88 11.78
CA SER A 10 -5.09 9.99 11.39
C SER A 10 -4.26 11.27 11.43
N THR A 11 -3.73 11.70 10.28
CA THR A 11 -3.06 13.00 10.14
C THR A 11 -4.12 14.10 10.04
N SER A 12 -4.09 15.04 10.98
CA SER A 12 -5.08 16.14 11.11
C SER A 12 -4.79 17.34 10.20
N GLY A 13 -4.30 17.09 8.98
CA GLY A 13 -4.13 18.10 7.92
C GLY A 13 -5.13 17.88 6.79
N GLU A 14 -5.32 18.87 5.91
CA GLU A 14 -5.98 18.64 4.61
C GLU A 14 -5.11 17.68 3.80
N ASP A 15 -5.32 16.38 4.02
CA ASP A 15 -4.66 15.31 3.29
C ASP A 15 -5.14 15.35 1.83
N SER A 16 -4.17 15.38 0.92
CA SER A 16 -4.47 15.48 -0.51
C SER A 16 -5.19 14.19 -0.95
N VAL A 17 -6.07 14.31 -1.95
CA VAL A 17 -6.85 13.16 -2.45
C VAL A 17 -6.39 12.81 -3.85
N ILE A 18 -6.10 11.54 -4.06
CA ILE A 18 -5.68 10.96 -5.32
C ILE A 18 -6.87 10.25 -5.94
N SER A 19 -7.11 10.51 -7.23
CA SER A 19 -8.22 9.90 -7.96
C SER A 19 -7.71 8.89 -8.99
N PHE A 20 -8.26 7.68 -8.94
CA PHE A 20 -7.91 6.55 -9.78
C PHE A 20 -9.11 6.15 -10.64
N GLN A 21 -8.91 6.01 -11.95
CA GLN A 21 -9.96 5.61 -12.88
C GLN A 21 -9.70 4.21 -13.42
N HIS A 22 -10.71 3.34 -13.38
CA HIS A 22 -10.70 2.00 -13.94
C HIS A 22 -11.86 1.80 -14.94
N PRO A 23 -11.57 1.64 -16.24
CA PRO A 23 -12.55 1.18 -17.22
C PRO A 23 -12.65 -0.36 -17.21
N TRP A 24 -13.87 -0.88 -17.06
CA TRP A 24 -14.23 -2.29 -17.12
C TRP A 24 -15.22 -2.55 -18.25
N THR A 25 -14.72 -3.03 -19.38
CA THR A 25 -15.56 -3.58 -20.45
C THR A 25 -16.00 -4.99 -20.07
N LEU A 26 -17.32 -5.24 -20.01
CA LEU A 26 -17.89 -6.56 -19.77
C LEU A 26 -18.91 -6.91 -20.84
N LYS A 27 -19.01 -8.20 -21.16
CA LYS A 27 -20.21 -8.78 -21.76
C LYS A 27 -21.14 -9.15 -20.61
N VAL A 28 -22.35 -8.62 -20.59
CA VAL A 28 -23.32 -8.93 -19.55
C VAL A 28 -23.83 -10.34 -19.77
N CYS A 29 -23.41 -11.27 -18.91
CA CYS A 29 -23.84 -12.66 -18.98
C CYS A 29 -24.76 -12.99 -17.81
N GLN A 30 -25.69 -13.89 -18.07
CA GLN A 30 -26.43 -14.59 -17.02
C GLN A 30 -25.86 -16.00 -16.84
N ARG A 31 -25.95 -16.52 -15.61
CA ARG A 31 -25.61 -17.89 -15.28
C ARG A 31 -26.85 -18.59 -14.76
N GLN A 32 -27.06 -19.79 -15.23
CA GLN A 32 -28.06 -20.68 -14.65
C GLN A 32 -27.43 -21.37 -13.44
N ILE A 33 -28.03 -21.16 -12.27
CA ILE A 33 -27.67 -21.85 -11.02
C ILE A 33 -28.92 -22.58 -10.57
N GLU A 34 -28.86 -23.91 -10.60
CA GLU A 34 -30.02 -24.78 -10.38
C GLU A 34 -31.17 -24.42 -11.33
N ASP A 35 -32.30 -23.97 -10.79
CA ASP A 35 -33.50 -23.60 -11.54
C ASP A 35 -33.62 -22.08 -11.77
N GLU A 36 -32.64 -21.29 -11.35
CA GLU A 36 -32.68 -19.84 -11.44
C GLU A 36 -31.59 -19.26 -12.33
N THR A 37 -31.99 -18.33 -13.21
CA THR A 37 -31.06 -17.52 -13.99
C THR A 37 -30.70 -16.27 -13.19
N ILE A 38 -29.41 -16.12 -12.87
CA ILE A 38 -28.89 -14.95 -12.16
C ILE A 38 -27.89 -14.18 -13.02
N LEU A 39 -27.93 -12.86 -12.94
CA LEU A 39 -26.84 -12.04 -13.43
C LEU A 39 -25.68 -12.10 -12.44
N LEU A 40 -24.50 -12.53 -12.88
CA LEU A 40 -23.29 -12.55 -12.07
C LEU A 40 -22.04 -12.36 -12.95
N ASN A 41 -21.50 -11.15 -12.91
CA ASN A 41 -20.32 -10.75 -13.67
C ASN A 41 -19.29 -10.16 -12.71
N VAL A 42 -18.04 -10.63 -12.78
CA VAL A 42 -16.95 -10.18 -11.90
C VAL A 42 -15.81 -9.67 -12.77
N SER A 43 -15.27 -8.51 -12.44
CA SER A 43 -14.12 -7.95 -13.14
C SER A 43 -12.86 -8.76 -12.85
N ARG A 44 -11.88 -8.65 -13.75
CA ARG A 44 -10.51 -9.02 -13.35
C ARG A 44 -10.04 -8.05 -12.25
N PRO A 45 -9.21 -8.49 -11.30
CA PRO A 45 -8.63 -7.59 -10.31
C PRO A 45 -7.85 -6.46 -10.98
N PHE A 46 -7.89 -5.28 -10.39
CA PHE A 46 -7.13 -4.10 -10.80
C PHE A 46 -6.52 -3.44 -9.56
N SER A 47 -5.44 -2.69 -9.73
CA SER A 47 -4.71 -2.13 -8.57
C SER A 47 -4.54 -0.63 -8.71
N THR A 48 -4.96 0.12 -7.69
CA THR A 48 -4.56 1.52 -7.53
C THR A 48 -3.12 1.51 -7.01
N SER A 49 -2.23 2.30 -7.63
CA SER A 49 -0.81 2.36 -7.28
C SER A 49 -0.37 3.82 -7.25
N TYR A 50 0.24 4.23 -6.15
CA TYR A 50 0.87 5.53 -6.01
C TYR A 50 2.01 5.41 -5.00
N LYS A 51 3.14 6.09 -5.24
CA LYS A 51 4.35 6.02 -4.41
C LYS A 51 4.73 4.57 -4.01
N HIS A 52 4.62 3.63 -4.95
CA HIS A 52 4.94 2.20 -4.78
C HIS A 52 4.08 1.43 -3.78
N VAL A 53 2.99 2.03 -3.26
CA VAL A 53 2.00 1.34 -2.44
C VAL A 53 0.81 0.98 -3.33
N GLN A 54 0.29 -0.24 -3.20
CA GLN A 54 -0.83 -0.70 -4.02
C GLN A 54 -1.99 -1.26 -3.21
N PHE A 55 -3.21 -0.98 -3.69
CA PHE A 55 -4.44 -1.61 -3.24
C PHE A 55 -5.10 -2.31 -4.43
N THR A 56 -5.43 -3.58 -4.27
CA THR A 56 -6.09 -4.40 -5.29
C THR A 56 -7.59 -4.47 -5.03
N TRP A 57 -8.35 -4.21 -6.09
CA TRP A 57 -9.80 -4.13 -6.10
C TRP A 57 -10.40 -5.10 -7.13
N ALA A 58 -11.70 -5.36 -7.00
CA ALA A 58 -12.50 -6.01 -8.03
C ALA A 58 -13.93 -5.45 -8.04
N LEU A 59 -14.59 -5.50 -9.19
CA LEU A 59 -15.99 -5.12 -9.35
C LEU A 59 -16.86 -6.37 -9.51
N ARG A 60 -18.09 -6.32 -8.98
CA ARG A 60 -19.11 -7.36 -9.19
C ARG A 60 -20.44 -6.73 -9.57
N LEU A 61 -20.97 -7.10 -10.72
CA LEU A 61 -22.34 -6.79 -11.14
C LEU A 61 -23.20 -8.02 -10.93
N THR A 62 -24.23 -7.93 -10.08
CA THR A 62 -25.04 -9.09 -9.70
C THR A 62 -26.51 -8.74 -9.49
N ASP A 63 -27.40 -9.71 -9.71
CA ASP A 63 -28.77 -9.67 -9.21
C ASP A 63 -28.78 -10.04 -7.72
N GLU A 64 -29.39 -9.22 -6.88
CA GLU A 64 -29.62 -9.53 -5.48
C GLU A 64 -31.09 -9.36 -5.09
N TYR A 65 -31.60 -10.29 -4.27
CA TYR A 65 -32.89 -10.12 -3.63
C TYR A 65 -32.79 -9.06 -2.54
N VAL A 66 -33.52 -7.97 -2.71
CA VAL A 66 -33.68 -6.96 -1.66
C VAL A 66 -35.01 -7.24 -0.97
N LEU A 67 -34.96 -7.72 0.27
CA LEU A 67 -36.15 -7.92 1.09
C LEU A 67 -36.91 -6.59 1.21
N SER A 68 -38.03 -6.45 0.49
CA SER A 68 -38.95 -5.34 0.68
C SER A 68 -40.03 -5.75 1.69
N ASN A 69 -40.31 -4.89 2.68
CA ASN A 69 -41.34 -5.13 3.69
C ASN A 69 -42.78 -5.13 3.13
N ASN A 70 -42.96 -5.00 1.82
CA ASN A 70 -44.27 -5.00 1.17
C ASN A 70 -44.42 -6.28 0.34
N ALA A 71 -45.26 -7.20 0.84
CA ALA A 71 -45.48 -8.55 0.33
C ALA A 71 -46.20 -8.65 -1.04
N ALA A 72 -46.13 -7.62 -1.90
CA ALA A 72 -47.02 -7.49 -3.06
C ALA A 72 -46.33 -7.13 -4.39
N VAL A 73 -45.01 -7.29 -4.53
CA VAL A 73 -44.34 -7.07 -5.82
C VAL A 73 -43.54 -8.30 -6.24
N ASP A 74 -43.99 -8.92 -7.32
CA ASP A 74 -43.34 -10.04 -8.00
C ASP A 74 -41.95 -9.60 -8.53
N SER A 75 -40.90 -10.24 -8.03
CA SER A 75 -39.46 -10.01 -8.25
C SER A 75 -38.84 -8.80 -7.54
N ASN A 76 -38.47 -9.00 -6.28
CA ASN A 76 -37.62 -8.12 -5.46
C ASN A 76 -36.12 -8.15 -5.87
N ARG A 77 -35.78 -8.52 -7.11
CA ARG A 77 -34.39 -8.58 -7.56
C ARG A 77 -33.95 -7.22 -8.11
N HIS A 78 -32.83 -6.73 -7.61
CA HIS A 78 -32.19 -5.52 -8.10
C HIS A 78 -30.77 -5.84 -8.55
N VAL A 79 -30.37 -5.26 -9.68
CA VAL A 79 -28.98 -5.32 -10.11
C VAL A 79 -28.16 -4.35 -9.25
N LEU A 80 -27.06 -4.83 -8.69
CA LEU A 80 -26.13 -4.05 -7.89
C LEU A 80 -24.72 -4.16 -8.44
N LEU A 81 -24.03 -3.02 -8.51
CA LEU A 81 -22.59 -2.95 -8.79
C LEU A 81 -21.86 -2.81 -7.47
N HIS A 82 -20.94 -3.73 -7.17
CA HIS A 82 -20.14 -3.72 -5.95
C HIS A 82 -18.68 -3.42 -6.26
N LEU A 83 -18.02 -2.72 -5.34
CA LEU A 83 -16.57 -2.64 -5.26
C LEU A 83 -16.07 -3.55 -4.13
N TYR A 84 -15.04 -4.34 -4.38
CA TYR A 84 -14.42 -5.23 -3.39
C TYR A 84 -12.98 -4.82 -3.14
N TYR A 85 -12.58 -4.73 -1.88
CA TYR A 85 -11.18 -4.62 -1.48
C TYR A 85 -10.60 -6.02 -1.36
N LYS A 86 -9.72 -6.41 -2.28
CA LYS A 86 -9.20 -7.79 -2.34
C LYS A 86 -7.95 -7.97 -1.49
N GLU A 87 -7.01 -7.05 -1.62
CA GLU A 87 -5.66 -7.17 -1.08
C GLU A 87 -4.98 -5.81 -1.04
N GLY A 88 -4.13 -5.56 -0.05
CA GLY A 88 -3.35 -4.33 0.11
C GLY A 88 -2.59 -4.36 1.45
N PRO A 89 -1.88 -3.30 1.81
CA PRO A 89 -0.94 -3.29 2.93
C PRO A 89 -1.61 -3.42 4.31
N CYS A 90 -2.88 -3.04 4.43
CA CYS A 90 -3.63 -3.06 5.69
C CYS A 90 -4.91 -3.91 5.56
N PRO A 91 -5.43 -4.44 6.67
CA PRO A 91 -6.70 -5.16 6.68
C PRO A 91 -7.89 -4.24 6.41
N GLU A 92 -7.82 -2.97 6.80
CA GLU A 92 -8.89 -1.98 6.67
C GLU A 92 -8.41 -0.75 5.93
N VAL A 93 -9.21 -0.24 4.99
CA VAL A 93 -8.89 0.96 4.22
C VAL A 93 -10.13 1.84 4.06
N ALA A 94 -9.98 3.13 4.37
CA ALA A 94 -11.01 4.13 4.12
C ALA A 94 -10.87 4.70 2.70
N VAL A 95 -11.96 4.68 1.94
CA VAL A 95 -12.06 5.31 0.62
C VAL A 95 -12.93 6.56 0.76
N GLU A 96 -12.45 7.69 0.27
CA GLU A 96 -13.13 8.99 0.42
C GLU A 96 -14.37 9.09 -0.47
N GLU A 97 -14.28 8.60 -1.69
CA GLU A 97 -15.41 8.61 -2.63
C GLU A 97 -15.21 7.53 -3.70
N VAL A 98 -16.30 6.88 -4.10
CA VAL A 98 -16.33 6.08 -5.33
C VAL A 98 -17.44 6.60 -6.21
N ARG A 99 -17.17 6.82 -7.50
CA ARG A 99 -18.19 7.13 -8.50
C ARG A 99 -18.14 6.10 -9.61
N ALA A 100 -19.30 5.73 -10.14
CA ALA A 100 -19.38 4.86 -11.31
C ALA A 100 -20.36 5.38 -12.35
N GLN A 101 -20.06 5.07 -13.61
CA GLN A 101 -20.93 5.36 -14.75
C GLN A 101 -20.92 4.16 -15.71
N ILE A 102 -22.04 3.97 -16.39
CA ILE A 102 -22.20 2.96 -17.44
C ILE A 102 -22.25 3.69 -18.77
N LEU A 103 -21.36 3.31 -19.67
CA LEU A 103 -21.23 3.86 -21.01
C LEU A 103 -21.52 2.78 -22.05
N ASP A 104 -21.96 3.21 -23.23
CA ASP A 104 -21.93 2.36 -24.41
C ASP A 104 -20.48 2.20 -24.88
N PRO A 105 -19.97 0.97 -25.09
CA PRO A 105 -18.57 0.74 -25.40
C PRO A 105 -18.16 1.22 -26.81
N VAL A 106 -19.12 1.48 -27.71
CA VAL A 106 -18.84 1.92 -29.08
C VAL A 106 -18.94 3.43 -29.18
N THR A 107 -19.99 4.03 -28.63
CA THR A 107 -20.23 5.48 -28.74
C THR A 107 -19.63 6.29 -27.60
N ASN A 108 -19.24 5.65 -26.49
CA ASN A 108 -18.90 6.30 -25.21
C ASN A 108 -20.02 7.19 -24.64
N GLU A 109 -21.26 7.03 -25.10
CA GLU A 109 -22.41 7.74 -24.55
C GLU A 109 -22.77 7.20 -23.17
N THR A 110 -23.08 8.09 -22.24
CA THR A 110 -23.50 7.71 -20.89
C THR A 110 -24.90 7.09 -20.92
N LEU A 111 -24.96 5.78 -20.66
CA LEU A 111 -26.21 5.03 -20.52
C LEU A 111 -26.80 5.16 -19.11
N PHE A 112 -25.95 5.27 -18.09
CA PHE A 112 -26.37 5.48 -16.71
C PHE A 112 -25.26 6.18 -15.91
N ALA A 113 -25.65 7.06 -15.00
CA ALA A 113 -24.76 7.78 -14.10
C ALA A 113 -25.41 7.93 -12.72
N GLY A 114 -24.70 8.50 -11.74
CA GLY A 114 -25.22 8.71 -10.39
C GLY A 114 -25.04 7.51 -9.45
N LEU A 115 -24.15 6.59 -9.80
CA LEU A 115 -23.66 5.56 -8.88
C LEU A 115 -22.56 6.18 -8.01
N ALA A 116 -22.75 6.20 -6.69
CA ALA A 116 -21.76 6.73 -5.76
C ALA A 116 -21.70 5.95 -4.43
N LEU A 117 -20.51 5.87 -3.84
CA LEU A 117 -20.31 5.57 -2.42
C LEU A 117 -19.76 6.82 -1.73
N SER A 118 -20.41 7.19 -0.64
CA SER A 118 -19.87 8.14 0.34
C SER A 118 -18.62 7.56 1.02
N PRO A 119 -17.86 8.34 1.79
CA PRO A 119 -16.73 7.83 2.56
C PRO A 119 -17.09 6.53 3.28
N THR A 120 -16.37 5.46 2.96
CA THR A 120 -16.67 4.09 3.41
C THR A 120 -15.39 3.35 3.72
N GLU A 121 -15.41 2.58 4.81
CA GLU A 121 -14.32 1.71 5.20
C GLU A 121 -14.52 0.30 4.63
N PHE A 122 -13.46 -0.24 4.03
CA PHE A 122 -13.45 -1.58 3.46
C PHE A 122 -12.53 -2.47 4.29
N SER A 123 -13.03 -3.62 4.72
CA SER A 123 -12.21 -4.71 5.25
C SER A 123 -11.73 -5.59 4.09
N ARG A 124 -10.52 -6.15 4.18
CA ARG A 124 -9.93 -7.03 3.16
C ARG A 124 -10.84 -8.25 2.94
N GLY A 125 -11.16 -8.53 1.67
CA GLY A 125 -12.10 -9.56 1.25
C GLY A 125 -13.57 -9.13 1.25
N SER A 126 -13.90 -7.95 1.77
CA SER A 126 -15.26 -7.40 1.77
C SER A 126 -15.52 -6.52 0.54
N GLY A 127 -16.80 -6.28 0.25
CA GLY A 127 -17.21 -5.35 -0.77
C GLY A 127 -18.54 -4.69 -0.47
N TRP A 128 -18.69 -3.47 -0.98
CA TRP A 128 -19.84 -2.61 -0.75
C TRP A 128 -20.58 -2.33 -2.06
N PRO A 129 -21.92 -2.34 -2.06
CA PRO A 129 -22.71 -1.96 -3.22
C PRO A 129 -22.60 -0.45 -3.46
N ILE A 130 -22.25 -0.07 -4.70
CA ILE A 130 -22.23 1.32 -5.12
C ILE A 130 -23.68 1.82 -5.20
N HIS A 131 -24.02 2.78 -4.34
CA HIS A 131 -25.38 3.22 -4.16
C HIS A 131 -25.86 4.10 -5.31
N MET A 132 -27.17 4.12 -5.48
CA MET A 132 -27.89 5.03 -6.37
C MET A 132 -29.19 5.46 -5.68
N GLU A 133 -29.79 6.54 -6.16
CA GLU A 133 -31.10 7.00 -5.71
C GLU A 133 -32.15 5.87 -5.84
N LYS A 134 -33.07 5.78 -4.87
CA LYS A 134 -34.02 4.66 -4.76
C LYS A 134 -34.91 4.58 -5.99
N GLU A 135 -35.27 5.72 -6.53
CA GLU A 135 -36.13 5.93 -7.69
C GLU A 135 -35.48 5.40 -8.98
N ARG A 136 -34.14 5.38 -9.03
CA ARG A 136 -33.37 4.98 -10.21
C ARG A 136 -32.93 3.52 -10.21
N ARG A 137 -33.18 2.77 -9.12
CA ARG A 137 -32.80 1.35 -9.04
C ARG A 137 -33.50 0.48 -10.09
N ALA A 138 -34.79 0.74 -10.32
CA ALA A 138 -35.57 0.02 -11.33
C ALA A 138 -35.04 0.32 -12.74
N GLU A 139 -34.75 1.59 -13.03
CA GLU A 139 -34.14 2.05 -14.29
C GLU A 139 -32.79 1.34 -14.55
N PHE A 140 -31.90 1.31 -13.54
CA PHE A 140 -30.61 0.62 -13.66
C PHE A 140 -30.76 -0.89 -13.88
N THR A 141 -31.65 -1.53 -13.10
CA THR A 141 -31.93 -2.96 -13.21
C THR A 141 -32.46 -3.30 -14.61
N GLU A 142 -33.42 -2.53 -15.12
CA GLU A 142 -33.99 -2.71 -16.45
C GLU A 142 -32.95 -2.47 -17.56
N LEU A 143 -32.12 -1.44 -17.43
CA LEU A 143 -31.04 -1.15 -18.38
C LEU A 143 -30.08 -2.33 -18.51
N VAL A 144 -29.62 -2.89 -17.38
CA VAL A 144 -28.68 -3.99 -17.38
C VAL A 144 -29.32 -5.26 -17.95
N HIS A 145 -30.57 -5.58 -17.58
CA HIS A 145 -31.28 -6.73 -18.14
C HIS A 145 -31.51 -6.60 -19.66
N LYS A 146 -31.83 -5.40 -20.15
CA LYS A 146 -31.94 -5.12 -21.59
C LYS A 146 -30.62 -5.31 -22.34
N LYS A 147 -29.48 -5.27 -21.64
CA LYS A 147 -28.13 -5.40 -22.19
C LYS A 147 -27.52 -6.77 -21.94
N VAL A 148 -28.30 -7.77 -21.48
CA VAL A 148 -27.85 -9.17 -21.46
C VAL A 148 -27.40 -9.59 -22.85
N ASP A 149 -26.31 -10.37 -22.90
CA ASP A 149 -25.57 -10.78 -24.10
C ASP A 149 -24.94 -9.64 -24.92
N SER A 150 -25.03 -8.40 -24.44
CA SER A 150 -24.38 -7.23 -25.02
C SER A 150 -23.18 -6.78 -24.18
N ASN A 151 -22.33 -5.95 -24.77
CA ASN A 151 -21.21 -5.34 -24.06
C ASN A 151 -21.64 -4.02 -23.39
N LEU A 152 -21.10 -3.79 -22.19
CA LEU A 152 -21.18 -2.53 -21.45
C LEU A 152 -19.77 -2.09 -21.05
N LEU A 153 -19.58 -0.77 -20.91
CA LEU A 153 -18.37 -0.20 -20.32
C LEU A 153 -18.72 0.43 -18.97
N VAL A 154 -18.21 -0.12 -17.88
CA VAL A 154 -18.32 0.47 -16.55
C VAL A 154 -17.06 1.29 -16.30
N VAL A 155 -17.18 2.58 -16.01
CA VAL A 155 -16.04 3.41 -15.60
C VAL A 155 -16.20 3.74 -14.12
N VAL A 156 -15.23 3.32 -13.32
CA VAL A 156 -15.21 3.58 -11.87
C VAL A 156 -14.07 4.55 -11.54
N GLU A 157 -14.38 5.57 -10.77
CA GLU A 157 -13.44 6.50 -10.16
C GLU A 157 -13.36 6.22 -8.65
N ILE A 158 -12.17 6.01 -8.12
CA ILE A 158 -11.89 5.75 -6.70
C ILE A 158 -11.00 6.87 -6.17
N LYS A 159 -11.46 7.58 -5.15
CA LYS A 159 -10.71 8.65 -4.49
C LYS A 159 -10.20 8.19 -3.14
N MET A 160 -8.89 8.29 -2.94
CA MET A 160 -8.18 7.83 -1.76
C MET A 160 -7.25 8.93 -1.26
N LYS A 161 -7.09 9.02 0.07
CA LYS A 161 -6.13 9.90 0.71
C LYS A 161 -4.69 9.58 0.31
N GLU A 162 -3.87 10.60 0.10
CA GLU A 162 -2.46 10.44 -0.25
C GLU A 162 -1.68 9.75 0.87
N SER A 163 -2.00 10.02 2.14
CA SER A 163 -1.35 9.36 3.29
C SER A 163 -1.47 7.83 3.30
N LEU A 164 -2.47 7.26 2.62
CA LEU A 164 -2.60 5.80 2.43
C LEU A 164 -1.49 5.23 1.54
N PHE A 165 -0.72 6.06 0.85
CA PHE A 165 0.35 5.61 -0.03
C PHE A 165 1.75 5.88 0.54
N GLU A 166 1.84 6.16 1.84
CA GLU A 166 3.11 6.29 2.55
C GLU A 166 3.49 4.94 3.18
N PRO A 167 4.54 4.24 2.68
CA PRO A 167 4.86 2.87 3.10
C PRO A 167 5.14 2.71 4.60
N LEU A 168 5.74 3.74 5.21
CA LEU A 168 6.15 3.69 6.61
C LEU A 168 4.97 3.68 7.59
N ASN A 169 3.78 4.10 7.14
CA ASN A 169 2.55 4.07 7.94
C ASN A 169 2.06 2.64 8.24
N TYR A 170 2.58 1.64 7.51
CA TYR A 170 2.24 0.23 7.68
C TYR A 170 3.22 -0.53 8.60
N LEU A 171 4.23 0.16 9.10
CA LEU A 171 5.12 -0.36 10.12
C LEU A 171 4.68 0.17 11.49
N PRO A 172 5.03 -0.49 12.61
CA PRO A 172 4.60 -0.08 13.94
C PRO A 172 4.85 1.41 14.19
N ASP A 173 3.84 2.16 14.62
CA ASP A 173 4.01 3.60 14.81
C ASP A 173 4.99 3.86 15.95
N VAL A 174 6.09 4.54 15.61
CA VAL A 174 7.10 4.95 16.58
C VAL A 174 6.90 6.39 17.03
N GLU A 175 6.41 7.27 16.15
CA GLU A 175 6.21 8.70 16.46
C GLU A 175 5.13 8.91 17.53
N THR A 176 4.07 8.11 17.51
CA THR A 176 3.07 8.12 18.59
C THR A 176 3.62 7.43 19.84
N ALA A 177 4.53 6.45 19.71
CA ALA A 177 5.20 5.82 20.84
C ALA A 177 6.17 6.77 21.58
N PHE A 178 6.77 7.73 20.86
CA PHE A 178 7.55 8.85 21.41
C PHE A 178 6.71 9.86 22.22
N ARG A 179 5.38 9.86 22.11
CA ARG A 179 4.54 10.80 22.89
C ARG A 179 4.62 10.57 24.40
N SER A 180 5.04 9.39 24.84
CA SER A 180 5.41 9.21 26.24
C SER A 180 6.90 9.47 26.42
N GLN A 181 7.27 10.74 26.67
CA GLN A 181 8.61 11.12 27.11
C GLN A 181 9.11 10.27 28.30
N ARG A 182 8.20 9.70 29.09
CA ARG A 182 8.54 8.76 30.17
C ARG A 182 9.09 7.44 29.63
N ILE A 183 8.40 6.82 28.67
CA ILE A 183 8.83 5.54 28.08
C ILE A 183 10.17 5.73 27.38
N GLU A 184 10.26 6.75 26.52
CA GLU A 184 11.47 7.06 25.76
C GLU A 184 12.69 7.25 26.68
N LYS A 185 12.53 8.01 27.78
CA LYS A 185 13.61 8.23 28.75
C LYS A 185 14.02 6.95 29.47
N ALA A 186 13.05 6.11 29.86
CA ALA A 186 13.33 4.85 30.53
C ALA A 186 14.08 3.88 29.60
N VAL A 187 13.63 3.76 28.34
CA VAL A 187 14.31 2.95 27.32
C VAL A 187 15.72 3.47 27.05
N ASN A 188 15.89 4.78 26.82
CA ASN A 188 17.21 5.37 26.58
C ASN A 188 18.17 5.10 27.74
N LYS A 189 17.71 5.32 28.98
CA LYS A 189 18.49 5.04 30.19
C LYS A 189 18.90 3.57 30.25
N PHE A 190 17.97 2.65 30.00
CA PHE A 190 18.27 1.22 29.98
C PHE A 190 19.34 0.88 28.93
N VAL A 191 19.17 1.36 27.70
CA VAL A 191 20.11 1.12 26.60
C VAL A 191 21.49 1.71 26.92
N ASP A 192 21.54 2.92 27.49
CA ASP A 192 22.79 3.53 27.96
C ASP A 192 23.46 2.70 29.06
N ASP A 193 22.70 2.21 30.02
CA ASP A 193 23.25 1.42 31.12
C ASP A 193 23.74 0.04 30.64
N VAL A 194 23.13 -0.54 29.60
CA VAL A 194 23.67 -1.74 28.93
C VAL A 194 24.96 -1.45 28.18
N ILE A 195 24.99 -0.40 27.35
CA ILE A 195 26.20 -0.02 26.58
C ILE A 195 27.38 0.29 27.52
N ASN A 196 27.10 0.90 28.68
CA ASN A 196 28.11 1.23 29.68
C ASN A 196 28.41 0.09 30.67
N GLY A 197 27.81 -1.10 30.50
CA GLY A 197 28.07 -2.27 31.35
C GLY A 197 27.59 -2.13 32.81
N LYS A 198 26.62 -1.25 33.07
CA LYS A 198 26.06 -1.00 34.42
C LYS A 198 24.98 -2.00 34.81
N ILE A 199 24.34 -2.63 33.82
CA ILE A 199 23.30 -3.64 34.04
C ILE A 199 23.87 -5.03 33.77
N ARG A 200 23.67 -5.94 34.71
CA ARG A 200 23.93 -7.37 34.50
C ARG A 200 22.67 -7.99 33.90
N ILE A 201 22.77 -8.43 32.65
CA ILE A 201 21.68 -9.14 31.96
C ILE A 201 21.67 -10.60 32.43
N PRO A 202 20.53 -11.13 32.90
CA PRO A 202 20.40 -12.54 33.25
C PRO A 202 20.78 -13.46 32.09
N ASP A 203 21.37 -14.61 32.41
CA ASP A 203 21.79 -15.66 31.49
C ASP A 203 22.86 -15.31 30.45
N LEU A 204 23.20 -14.03 30.30
CA LEU A 204 24.23 -13.58 29.36
C LEU A 204 25.61 -14.20 29.67
N GLU A 205 25.89 -14.50 30.93
CA GLU A 205 27.14 -15.12 31.37
C GLU A 205 27.27 -16.60 30.99
N HIS A 206 26.15 -17.26 30.66
CA HIS A 206 26.14 -18.64 30.19
C HIS A 206 26.29 -18.75 28.68
N VAL A 207 26.29 -17.61 27.98
CA VAL A 207 26.45 -17.52 26.54
C VAL A 207 27.95 -17.56 26.22
N ASP A 208 28.44 -18.70 25.73
CA ASP A 208 29.84 -18.82 25.32
C ASP A 208 30.12 -17.88 24.15
N GLU A 209 30.84 -16.77 24.38
CA GLU A 209 31.16 -15.77 23.35
C GLU A 209 31.81 -16.37 22.09
N LYS A 210 32.41 -17.57 22.18
CA LYS A 210 33.05 -18.24 21.04
C LYS A 210 32.11 -19.14 20.23
N GLN A 211 31.01 -19.60 20.82
CA GLN A 211 30.05 -20.49 20.16
C GLN A 211 28.68 -19.87 19.97
N ALA A 212 28.35 -18.87 20.77
CA ALA A 212 27.07 -18.21 20.71
C ALA A 212 27.00 -17.29 19.50
N ASP A 213 25.94 -17.48 18.73
CA ASP A 213 25.56 -16.53 17.72
C ASP A 213 25.30 -15.16 18.36
N LYS A 214 25.88 -14.09 17.80
CA LYS A 214 25.78 -12.70 18.30
C LYS A 214 24.33 -12.28 18.54
N PHE A 215 23.39 -12.81 17.76
CA PHE A 215 21.97 -12.50 17.90
C PHE A 215 21.32 -13.10 19.14
N SER A 216 21.91 -14.13 19.75
CA SER A 216 21.47 -14.66 21.05
C SER A 216 21.70 -13.64 22.18
N VAL A 217 22.81 -12.89 22.12
CA VAL A 217 23.12 -11.80 23.06
C VAL A 217 22.08 -10.68 22.93
N HIS A 218 21.83 -10.23 21.69
CA HIS A 218 20.79 -9.21 21.43
C HIS A 218 19.41 -9.64 21.90
N ARG A 219 19.06 -10.93 21.73
CA ARG A 219 17.79 -11.49 22.20
C ARG A 219 17.63 -11.39 23.71
N LEU A 220 18.63 -11.78 24.48
CA LEU A 220 18.59 -11.70 25.93
C LEU A 220 18.48 -10.25 26.41
N ILE A 221 19.28 -9.35 25.84
CA ILE A 221 19.23 -7.91 26.15
C ILE A 221 17.84 -7.35 25.85
N PHE A 222 17.28 -7.67 24.68
CA PHE A 222 15.99 -7.14 24.24
C PHE A 222 14.84 -7.60 25.14
N ILE A 223 14.74 -8.91 25.40
CA ILE A 223 13.67 -9.47 26.25
C ILE A 223 13.76 -8.89 27.67
N TYR A 224 14.96 -8.93 28.27
CA TYR A 224 15.15 -8.41 29.61
C TYR A 224 14.90 -6.90 29.70
N GLY A 225 15.31 -6.14 28.68
CA GLY A 225 15.12 -4.70 28.62
C GLY A 225 13.65 -4.29 28.52
N VAL A 226 12.88 -4.94 27.64
CA VAL A 226 11.43 -4.72 27.53
C VAL A 226 10.75 -5.01 28.87
N ASP A 227 11.03 -6.15 29.50
CA ASP A 227 10.44 -6.51 30.79
C ASP A 227 10.81 -5.52 31.91
N SER A 228 12.09 -5.12 31.97
CA SER A 228 12.57 -4.19 32.98
C SER A 228 11.91 -2.82 32.85
N VAL A 229 11.83 -2.28 31.64
CA VAL A 229 11.23 -0.98 31.37
C VAL A 229 9.71 -1.03 31.59
N SER A 230 9.04 -2.09 31.14
CA SER A 230 7.60 -2.28 31.37
C SER A 230 7.27 -2.28 32.87
N ARG A 231 8.08 -2.95 33.71
CA ARG A 231 7.90 -2.93 35.17
C ARG A 231 8.11 -1.54 35.80
N GLU A 232 9.06 -0.75 35.29
CA GLU A 232 9.30 0.63 35.77
C GLU A 232 8.15 1.58 35.40
N ILE A 233 7.40 1.29 34.34
CA ILE A 233 6.32 2.15 33.85
C ILE A 233 4.95 1.76 34.43
N SER A 234 4.70 0.47 34.65
CA SER A 234 3.36 -0.11 34.90
C SER A 234 2.80 0.08 36.31
N ASP A 235 3.25 1.08 37.07
CA ASP A 235 2.72 1.38 38.41
C ASP A 235 1.20 1.72 38.46
N ASN A 236 0.47 1.72 37.32
CA ASN A 236 -0.98 1.93 37.26
C ASN A 236 -1.68 0.81 36.44
N GLU A 237 -2.45 -0.05 37.13
CA GLU A 237 -2.95 -1.38 36.71
C GLU A 237 -3.98 -1.44 35.55
N GLN A 238 -4.25 -0.39 34.76
CA GLN A 238 -5.37 -0.41 33.79
C GLN A 238 -5.01 -0.28 32.29
N GLN A 239 -3.73 -0.25 31.91
CA GLN A 239 -3.32 -0.14 30.49
C GLN A 239 -2.18 -1.11 30.10
N SER A 240 -2.07 -2.26 30.75
CA SER A 240 -0.89 -3.14 30.67
C SER A 240 -0.47 -3.51 29.24
N GLU A 241 -1.39 -4.06 28.43
CA GLU A 241 -1.03 -4.60 27.10
C GLU A 241 -0.66 -3.51 26.08
N ILE A 242 -1.44 -2.43 26.01
CA ILE A 242 -1.13 -1.30 25.12
C ILE A 242 0.19 -0.65 25.55
N CYS A 243 0.42 -0.51 26.86
CA CYS A 243 1.66 0.03 27.39
C CYS A 243 2.85 -0.88 27.05
N GLU A 244 2.71 -2.20 27.19
CA GLU A 244 3.76 -3.16 26.86
C GLU A 244 4.11 -3.14 25.37
N GLN A 245 3.11 -3.07 24.48
CA GLN A 245 3.36 -2.96 23.04
C GLN A 245 4.05 -1.64 22.68
N LEU A 246 3.65 -0.53 23.30
CA LEU A 246 4.32 0.76 23.15
C LEU A 246 5.77 0.69 23.63
N VAL A 247 6.02 0.12 24.81
CA VAL A 247 7.39 -0.10 25.33
C VAL A 247 8.19 -0.93 24.36
N ARG A 248 7.65 -2.05 23.88
CA ARG A 248 8.32 -2.97 22.95
C ARG A 248 8.68 -2.29 21.63
N ASN A 249 7.78 -1.50 21.04
CA ASN A 249 8.03 -0.76 19.80
C ASN A 249 9.08 0.34 20.01
N THR A 250 8.96 1.14 21.07
CA THR A 250 9.94 2.17 21.41
C THR A 250 11.31 1.57 21.71
N PHE A 251 11.36 0.44 22.42
CA PHE A 251 12.59 -0.29 22.70
C PHE A 251 13.22 -0.81 21.42
N ALA A 252 12.45 -1.43 20.53
CA ALA A 252 12.95 -1.90 19.24
C ALA A 252 13.57 -0.77 18.43
N HIS A 253 12.89 0.37 18.34
CA HIS A 253 13.40 1.50 17.57
C HIS A 253 14.70 2.06 18.14
N ILE A 254 14.74 2.40 19.43
CA ILE A 254 15.93 2.98 20.07
C ILE A 254 17.09 1.98 20.08
N TYR A 255 16.81 0.71 20.38
CA TYR A 255 17.85 -0.32 20.38
C TYR A 255 18.40 -0.56 18.98
N PHE A 256 17.54 -0.61 17.96
CA PHE A 256 17.97 -0.71 16.57
C PHE A 256 18.84 0.48 16.17
N GLU A 257 18.35 1.72 16.37
CA GLU A 257 19.06 2.93 15.96
C GLU A 257 20.43 3.05 16.67
N ARG A 258 20.48 2.80 17.98
CA ARG A 258 21.69 3.05 18.78
C ARG A 258 22.70 1.90 18.77
N VAL A 259 22.24 0.67 18.54
CA VAL A 259 23.09 -0.54 18.63
C VAL A 259 23.25 -1.20 17.27
N LEU A 260 22.15 -1.64 16.64
CA LEU A 260 22.21 -2.53 15.48
C LEU A 260 22.46 -1.80 14.16
N SER A 261 21.89 -0.61 13.96
CA SER A 261 21.96 0.13 12.68
C SER A 261 23.40 0.46 12.28
N ARG A 262 24.28 0.60 13.28
CA ARG A 262 25.71 0.91 13.11
C ARG A 262 26.49 -0.24 12.48
N GLU A 263 25.95 -1.44 12.50
CA GLU A 263 26.57 -2.62 11.86
C GLU A 263 26.24 -2.69 10.36
N ILE A 264 25.28 -1.91 9.86
CA ILE A 264 24.81 -2.00 8.48
C ILE A 264 25.61 -1.02 7.61
N THR A 265 26.58 -1.54 6.87
CA THR A 265 27.34 -0.74 5.89
C THR A 265 27.05 -1.19 4.46
N TYR A 266 26.91 -2.50 4.26
CA TYR A 266 26.69 -3.12 2.96
C TYR A 266 25.42 -3.98 2.94
N PHE A 267 25.02 -4.40 1.74
CA PHE A 267 23.86 -5.28 1.55
C PHE A 267 23.98 -6.59 2.34
N ASP A 268 25.17 -7.18 2.40
CA ASP A 268 25.40 -8.44 3.13
C ASP A 268 25.25 -8.27 4.65
N ASP A 269 25.55 -7.09 5.19
CA ASP A 269 25.31 -6.77 6.61
C ASP A 269 23.80 -6.73 6.90
N PHE A 270 23.02 -6.13 5.99
CA PHE A 270 21.57 -6.13 6.07
C PHE A 270 20.99 -7.55 6.03
N VAL A 271 21.44 -8.39 5.09
CA VAL A 271 20.98 -9.78 5.00
C VAL A 271 21.33 -10.55 6.27
N THR A 272 22.57 -10.43 6.75
CA THR A 272 23.05 -11.07 7.99
C THR A 272 22.21 -10.64 9.18
N LEU A 273 21.86 -9.35 9.28
CA LEU A 273 21.05 -8.81 10.36
C LEU A 273 19.60 -9.33 10.31
N VAL A 274 18.96 -9.32 9.15
CA VAL A 274 17.58 -9.85 8.98
C VAL A 274 17.54 -11.34 9.31
N GLU A 275 18.51 -12.11 8.81
CA GLU A 275 18.62 -13.54 9.07
C GLU A 275 18.81 -13.85 10.55
N GLY A 276 19.77 -13.18 11.18
CA GLY A 276 20.04 -13.30 12.60
C GLY A 276 18.85 -12.99 13.49
N LEU A 277 18.17 -11.87 13.23
CA LEU A 277 16.96 -11.50 13.99
C LEU A 277 15.77 -12.44 13.73
N THR A 278 15.74 -13.08 12.55
CA THR A 278 14.75 -14.11 12.23
C THR A 278 14.98 -15.36 13.07
N PHE A 279 16.22 -15.87 13.12
CA PHE A 279 16.58 -17.03 13.94
C PHE A 279 16.49 -16.75 15.45
N ALA A 280 16.82 -15.53 15.87
CA ALA A 280 16.68 -15.12 17.26
C ALA A 280 15.21 -14.85 17.68
N HIS A 281 14.25 -14.94 16.77
CA HIS A 281 12.82 -14.68 17.02
C HIS A 281 12.56 -13.28 17.60
N LEU A 282 13.13 -12.24 16.98
CA LEU A 282 12.98 -10.83 17.37
C LEU A 282 12.15 -10.02 16.34
N PRO A 283 10.82 -10.24 16.25
CA PRO A 283 10.00 -9.64 15.19
C PRO A 283 9.94 -8.11 15.25
N ALA A 284 9.95 -7.51 16.46
CA ALA A 284 9.93 -6.06 16.61
C ALA A 284 11.18 -5.40 16.01
N LEU A 285 12.37 -5.99 16.24
CA LEU A 285 13.61 -5.51 15.64
C LEU A 285 13.66 -5.75 14.13
N ARG A 286 13.08 -6.87 13.63
CA ARG A 286 12.94 -7.09 12.18
C ARG A 286 12.11 -6.00 11.51
N LYS A 287 11.05 -5.53 12.16
CA LYS A 287 10.23 -4.42 11.64
C LYS A 287 10.99 -3.10 11.59
N GLU A 288 11.92 -2.85 12.52
CA GLU A 288 12.79 -1.66 12.46
C GLU A 288 13.88 -1.78 11.39
N VAL A 289 14.42 -2.98 11.15
CA VAL A 289 15.29 -3.23 10.00
C VAL A 289 14.54 -2.98 8.68
N GLU A 290 13.30 -3.47 8.58
CA GLU A 290 12.41 -3.22 7.44
C GLU A 290 12.13 -1.71 7.26
N ARG A 291 11.87 -0.98 8.35
CA ARG A 291 11.71 0.49 8.34
C ARG A 291 12.94 1.18 7.77
N PHE A 292 14.11 0.84 8.30
CA PHE A 292 15.38 1.46 7.93
C PHE A 292 15.65 1.30 6.43
N ILE A 293 15.50 0.09 5.89
CA ILE A 293 15.76 -0.14 4.47
C ILE A 293 14.67 0.48 3.58
N CYS A 294 13.40 0.48 4.00
CA CYS A 294 12.35 1.22 3.29
C CYS A 294 12.66 2.71 3.21
N GLN A 295 13.09 3.34 4.31
CA GLN A 295 13.53 4.74 4.32
C GLN A 295 14.68 4.97 3.34
N LYS A 296 15.70 4.09 3.34
CA LYS A 296 16.83 4.19 2.41
C LYS A 296 16.39 4.07 0.96
N VAL A 297 15.50 3.14 0.65
CA VAL A 297 14.94 2.96 -0.70
C VAL A 297 14.15 4.18 -1.16
N ILE A 298 13.31 4.76 -0.29
CA ILE A 298 12.54 5.97 -0.58
C ILE A 298 13.49 7.16 -0.82
N GLU A 299 14.53 7.32 0.01
CA GLU A 299 15.54 8.38 -0.12
C GLU A 299 16.30 8.31 -1.45
N ILE A 300 16.75 7.12 -1.85
CA ILE A 300 17.60 6.93 -3.05
C ILE A 300 16.81 6.59 -4.31
N GLN A 301 15.47 6.59 -4.25
CA GLN A 301 14.60 5.99 -5.26
C GLN A 301 14.93 6.40 -6.70
N ALA A 302 15.24 7.69 -6.92
CA ALA A 302 15.55 8.23 -8.24
C ALA A 302 16.86 7.68 -8.84
N ASP A 303 17.80 7.31 -7.97
CA ASP A 303 19.15 6.84 -8.32
C ASP A 303 19.35 5.35 -7.98
N MET A 304 18.28 4.65 -7.59
CA MET A 304 18.37 3.26 -7.15
C MET A 304 18.75 2.35 -8.31
N ASP A 305 19.84 1.60 -8.14
CA ASP A 305 20.25 0.56 -9.07
C ASP A 305 19.15 -0.53 -9.16
N PRO A 306 18.60 -0.82 -10.37
CA PRO A 306 17.65 -1.91 -10.56
C PRO A 306 18.17 -3.26 -10.06
N SER A 307 19.48 -3.52 -10.10
CA SER A 307 20.09 -4.74 -9.54
C SER A 307 19.91 -4.82 -8.03
N PHE A 308 20.15 -3.71 -7.33
CA PHE A 308 19.94 -3.62 -5.88
C PHE A 308 18.47 -3.84 -5.51
N ALA A 309 17.54 -3.24 -6.25
CA ALA A 309 16.11 -3.44 -6.04
C ALA A 309 15.71 -4.93 -6.20
N LYS A 310 16.23 -5.61 -7.24
CA LYS A 310 15.97 -7.04 -7.47
C LYS A 310 16.52 -7.91 -6.33
N LYS A 311 17.72 -7.62 -5.83
CA LYS A 311 18.29 -8.31 -4.65
C LYS A 311 17.44 -8.09 -3.40
N LEU A 312 17.00 -6.85 -3.15
CA LEU A 312 16.09 -6.54 -2.04
C LEU A 312 14.75 -7.28 -2.16
N LEU A 313 14.22 -7.45 -3.37
CA LEU A 313 12.97 -8.18 -3.58
C LEU A 313 13.09 -9.66 -3.22
N LEU A 314 14.21 -10.29 -3.57
CA LEU A 314 14.47 -11.69 -3.21
C LEU A 314 14.63 -11.87 -1.70
N VAL A 315 15.32 -10.93 -1.05
CA VAL A 315 15.49 -10.94 0.41
C VAL A 315 14.18 -10.67 1.12
N SER A 316 13.38 -9.71 0.65
CA SER A 316 12.09 -9.38 1.27
C SER A 316 11.11 -10.54 1.17
N GLU A 317 11.07 -11.27 0.05
CA GLU A 317 10.29 -12.50 -0.07
C GLU A 317 10.81 -13.59 0.88
N LYS A 318 12.12 -13.86 0.87
CA LYS A 318 12.72 -14.93 1.68
C LYS A 318 12.46 -14.78 3.17
N TYR A 319 12.53 -13.54 3.68
CA TYR A 319 12.35 -13.24 5.09
C TYR A 319 11.03 -12.55 5.40
N ASN A 320 10.01 -12.65 4.54
CA ASN A 320 8.67 -12.08 4.75
C ASN A 320 8.68 -10.62 5.24
N LEU A 321 9.46 -9.76 4.57
CA LEU A 321 9.47 -8.31 4.78
C LEU A 321 8.40 -7.68 3.87
N GLU A 322 7.13 -7.81 4.27
CA GLU A 322 5.96 -7.49 3.46
C GLU A 322 5.90 -6.05 2.95
N ILE A 323 6.26 -5.06 3.78
CA ILE A 323 6.23 -3.65 3.42
C ILE A 323 7.36 -3.34 2.45
N LEU A 324 8.55 -3.88 2.69
CA LEU A 324 9.67 -3.74 1.76
C LEU A 324 9.36 -4.40 0.42
N LYS A 325 8.81 -5.62 0.45
CA LYS A 325 8.37 -6.34 -0.76
C LYS A 325 7.39 -5.51 -1.57
N MET A 326 6.38 -4.92 -0.91
CA MET A 326 5.41 -4.03 -1.57
C MET A 326 6.09 -2.84 -2.26
N VAL A 327 6.95 -2.12 -1.54
CA VAL A 327 7.65 -0.94 -2.08
C VAL A 327 8.52 -1.31 -3.28
N ILE A 328 9.28 -2.40 -3.18
CA ILE A 328 10.17 -2.83 -4.26
C ILE A 328 9.38 -3.36 -5.46
N ASN A 329 8.29 -4.10 -5.21
CA ASN A 329 7.38 -4.52 -6.28
C ASN A 329 6.79 -3.32 -7.01
N GLY A 330 6.33 -2.30 -6.29
CA GLY A 330 5.83 -1.06 -6.89
C GLY A 330 6.87 -0.36 -7.77
N PHE A 331 8.08 -0.22 -7.24
CA PHE A 331 9.18 0.39 -7.96
C PHE A 331 9.50 -0.33 -9.27
N LEU A 332 9.62 -1.67 -9.23
CA LEU A 332 9.90 -2.45 -10.43
C LEU A 332 8.72 -2.46 -11.41
N VAL A 333 7.48 -2.47 -10.92
CA VAL A 333 6.29 -2.38 -11.78
C VAL A 333 6.24 -1.06 -12.51
N ASP A 334 6.55 0.05 -11.84
CA ASP A 334 6.62 1.37 -12.47
C ASP A 334 7.69 1.41 -13.56
N GLN A 335 8.87 0.80 -13.31
CA GLN A 335 9.91 0.64 -14.35
C GLN A 335 9.43 -0.21 -15.53
N ILE A 336 8.77 -1.34 -15.27
CA ILE A 336 8.25 -2.23 -16.31
C ILE A 336 7.21 -1.49 -17.17
N ILE A 337 6.27 -0.78 -16.55
CA ILE A 337 5.21 -0.05 -17.24
C ILE A 337 5.78 1.13 -18.03
N GLY A 338 6.78 1.83 -17.48
CA GLY A 338 7.48 2.92 -18.17
C GLY A 338 8.37 2.47 -19.33
N ASN A 339 8.66 1.18 -19.46
CA ASN A 339 9.49 0.65 -20.54
C ASN A 339 8.72 0.61 -21.88
N SER A 340 9.45 0.88 -22.97
CA SER A 340 8.92 0.77 -24.35
C SER A 340 8.37 -0.62 -24.71
N ASN A 341 8.91 -1.70 -24.13
CA ASN A 341 8.45 -3.06 -24.34
C ASN A 341 8.34 -3.80 -23.00
N PRO A 342 7.23 -3.59 -22.28
CA PRO A 342 7.09 -4.14 -20.95
C PRO A 342 7.11 -5.68 -20.85
N PRO A 343 6.56 -6.46 -21.80
CA PRO A 343 6.72 -7.91 -21.79
C PRO A 343 8.19 -8.35 -21.85
N LYS A 344 9.01 -7.69 -22.66
CA LYS A 344 10.44 -8.00 -22.76
C LYS A 344 11.18 -7.65 -21.48
N GLU A 345 10.87 -6.49 -20.89
CA GLU A 345 11.48 -6.06 -19.64
C GLU A 345 11.21 -7.04 -18.50
N LEU A 346 9.98 -7.52 -18.39
CA LEU A 346 9.59 -8.52 -17.41
C LEU A 346 10.36 -9.85 -17.57
N VAL A 347 10.63 -10.27 -18.81
CA VAL A 347 11.46 -11.45 -19.09
C VAL A 347 12.92 -11.22 -18.67
N ASN A 348 13.47 -10.03 -18.94
CA ASN A 348 14.83 -9.68 -18.50
C ASN A 348 14.95 -9.71 -16.97
N ILE A 349 14.02 -9.05 -16.27
CA ILE A 349 13.97 -9.04 -14.81
C ILE A 349 13.87 -10.47 -14.26
N THR A 350 13.04 -11.32 -14.87
CA THR A 350 12.91 -12.73 -14.48
C THR A 350 14.25 -13.47 -14.57
N HIS A 351 14.98 -13.33 -15.67
CA HIS A 351 16.28 -13.97 -15.86
C HIS A 351 17.34 -13.44 -14.89
N GLU A 352 17.37 -12.13 -14.64
CA GLU A 352 18.28 -11.53 -13.67
C GLU A 352 17.98 -11.97 -12.23
N LEU A 353 16.71 -12.07 -11.84
CA LEU A 353 16.31 -12.60 -10.54
C LEU A 353 16.76 -14.05 -10.36
N GLN A 354 16.65 -14.87 -11.41
CA GLN A 354 17.17 -16.24 -11.37
C GLN A 354 18.68 -16.25 -11.12
N GLN A 355 19.46 -15.42 -11.83
CA GLN A 355 20.91 -15.34 -11.61
C GLN A 355 21.27 -14.85 -10.20
N MET A 356 20.66 -13.76 -9.74
CA MET A 356 20.93 -13.19 -8.42
C MET A 356 20.52 -14.12 -7.29
N ALA A 357 19.45 -14.91 -7.45
CA ALA A 357 19.04 -15.85 -6.41
C ALA A 357 20.07 -16.95 -6.17
N HIS A 358 20.87 -17.33 -7.18
CA HIS A 358 22.00 -18.24 -7.00
C HIS A 358 23.20 -17.56 -6.30
N GLU A 359 23.34 -16.23 -6.41
CA GLU A 359 24.38 -15.50 -5.66
C GLU A 359 24.00 -15.35 -4.17
N ILE A 360 22.70 -15.17 -3.88
CA ILE A 360 22.19 -14.98 -2.52
C ILE A 360 22.13 -16.31 -1.75
N ARG A 361 22.24 -17.48 -2.42
CA ARG A 361 22.05 -18.78 -1.75
C ARG A 361 22.75 -19.97 -2.40
N GLU A 362 23.18 -20.91 -1.54
CA GLU A 362 23.74 -22.20 -1.95
C GLU A 362 22.74 -23.36 -2.02
N ASN A 363 21.63 -23.45 -1.25
CA ASN A 363 20.82 -24.68 -1.25
C ASN A 363 19.31 -24.51 -1.01
N GLU A 364 18.56 -25.23 -1.87
CA GLU A 364 17.16 -25.65 -1.84
C GLU A 364 16.08 -24.54 -1.73
N ASN A 365 15.23 -24.45 -2.77
CA ASN A 365 14.06 -23.56 -2.96
C ASN A 365 14.21 -22.24 -3.75
N ILE A 366 15.31 -22.05 -4.50
CA ILE A 366 15.49 -20.87 -5.37
C ILE A 366 14.37 -20.72 -6.41
N GLU A 367 13.99 -21.82 -7.08
CA GLU A 367 12.96 -21.78 -8.13
C GLU A 367 11.60 -21.32 -7.59
N ASN A 368 11.21 -21.79 -6.40
CA ASN A 368 9.97 -21.39 -5.77
C ASN A 368 10.01 -19.92 -5.32
N LEU A 369 11.14 -19.47 -4.76
CA LEU A 369 11.35 -18.07 -4.38
C LEU A 369 11.21 -17.13 -5.58
N VAL A 370 11.97 -17.40 -6.64
CA VAL A 370 11.94 -16.58 -7.87
C VAL A 370 10.58 -16.69 -8.54
N GLY A 371 9.98 -17.89 -8.58
CA GLY A 371 8.66 -18.12 -9.14
C GLY A 371 7.56 -17.30 -8.46
N ALA A 372 7.58 -17.21 -7.12
CA ALA A 372 6.65 -16.39 -6.35
C ALA A 372 6.81 -14.90 -6.70
N VAL A 373 8.04 -14.38 -6.62
CA VAL A 373 8.35 -12.98 -6.94
C VAL A 373 7.94 -12.60 -8.37
N VAL A 374 8.27 -13.46 -9.34
CA VAL A 374 7.95 -13.21 -10.76
C VAL A 374 6.44 -13.25 -10.98
N THR A 375 5.73 -14.17 -10.33
CA THR A 375 4.26 -14.24 -10.41
C THR A 375 3.63 -12.96 -9.87
N ASP A 376 4.08 -12.48 -8.72
CA ASP A 376 3.59 -11.24 -8.11
C ASP A 376 3.85 -10.02 -9.00
N LEU A 377 5.08 -9.87 -9.53
CA LEU A 377 5.41 -8.80 -10.46
C LEU A 377 4.54 -8.84 -11.71
N GLN A 378 4.34 -10.03 -12.30
CA GLN A 378 3.51 -10.21 -13.48
C GLN A 378 2.05 -9.83 -13.21
N GLU A 379 1.49 -10.29 -12.10
CA GLU A 379 0.11 -10.02 -11.73
C GLU A 379 -0.09 -8.54 -11.42
N LEU A 380 0.78 -7.95 -10.60
CA LEU A 380 0.71 -6.55 -10.23
C LEU A 380 0.84 -5.64 -11.44
N THR A 381 1.81 -5.92 -12.33
CA THR A 381 1.96 -5.20 -13.60
C THR A 381 0.67 -5.22 -14.43
N ARG A 382 0.02 -6.39 -14.53
CA ARG A 382 -1.25 -6.52 -15.26
C ARG A 382 -2.39 -5.75 -14.58
N ARG A 383 -2.42 -5.71 -13.24
CA ARG A 383 -3.46 -5.05 -12.44
C ARG A 383 -3.32 -3.52 -12.49
N VAL A 384 -2.11 -2.98 -12.35
CA VAL A 384 -1.83 -1.53 -12.36
C VAL A 384 -2.11 -0.93 -13.73
N ARG A 385 -1.75 -1.60 -14.83
CA ARG A 385 -2.05 -1.12 -16.21
C ARG A 385 -3.54 -0.91 -16.51
N ARG A 386 -4.45 -1.45 -15.70
CA ARG A 386 -5.89 -1.27 -15.87
C ARG A 386 -6.42 0.02 -15.24
N VAL A 387 -5.57 0.73 -14.51
CA VAL A 387 -5.93 1.91 -13.74
C VAL A 387 -5.13 3.09 -14.26
N SER A 388 -5.77 4.24 -14.37
CA SER A 388 -5.13 5.51 -14.70
C SER A 388 -5.25 6.48 -13.54
N LEU A 389 -4.19 7.24 -13.27
CA LEU A 389 -4.26 8.39 -12.36
C LEU A 389 -4.95 9.53 -13.10
N SER A 390 -6.09 9.97 -12.60
CA SER A 390 -6.73 11.18 -13.12
C SER A 390 -6.10 12.38 -12.43
N HIS A 391 -5.28 13.15 -13.16
CA HIS A 391 -4.93 14.49 -12.72
C HIS A 391 -6.20 15.34 -12.75
N SER A 392 -6.79 15.62 -11.58
CA SER A 392 -7.90 16.57 -11.52
C SER A 392 -7.40 17.93 -12.02
N PRO A 393 -8.04 18.52 -13.05
CA PRO A 393 -7.85 19.94 -13.29
C PRO A 393 -8.57 20.68 -12.18
N SER A 394 -7.80 21.37 -11.35
CA SER A 394 -8.31 22.47 -10.53
C SER A 394 -9.04 23.46 -11.43
N GLN A 395 -10.37 23.44 -11.43
CA GLN A 395 -11.20 24.57 -11.84
C GLN A 395 -12.65 24.39 -11.37
N SER A 396 -12.92 24.86 -10.16
CA SER A 396 -14.19 25.46 -9.81
C SER A 396 -14.38 26.71 -10.68
N SER A 397 -14.99 26.53 -11.85
CA SER A 397 -15.49 27.65 -12.65
C SER A 397 -16.74 28.19 -11.95
N HIS A 398 -16.56 29.30 -11.24
CA HIS A 398 -17.66 30.10 -10.72
C HIS A 398 -18.55 30.56 -11.87
N SER A 399 -19.84 30.25 -11.74
CA SER A 399 -20.93 30.81 -12.52
C SER A 399 -21.05 32.31 -12.26
N SER A 400 -20.92 33.12 -13.32
CA SER A 400 -21.43 34.49 -13.36
C SER A 400 -22.00 34.75 -14.76
N SER A 401 -23.32 34.87 -14.80
CA SER A 401 -24.14 35.22 -15.97
C SER A 401 -23.80 36.63 -16.55
N PRO A 402 -24.23 36.94 -17.78
CA PRO A 402 -23.57 37.89 -18.68
C PRO A 402 -24.14 39.31 -18.60
N LEU A 403 -23.30 40.32 -18.84
CA LEU A 403 -23.75 41.66 -19.22
C LEU A 403 -22.86 42.30 -20.30
N ALA A 404 -23.51 42.57 -21.43
CA ALA A 404 -23.31 43.58 -22.48
C ALA A 404 -21.96 44.32 -22.66
N THR A 405 -21.43 44.21 -23.88
CA THR A 405 -20.55 45.15 -24.63
C THR A 405 -21.27 46.48 -24.98
N PRO A 406 -20.67 47.51 -25.67
CA PRO A 406 -19.31 47.66 -26.24
C PRO A 406 -18.67 49.09 -26.19
N THR A 407 -17.46 49.20 -26.79
CA THR A 407 -16.86 50.27 -27.64
C THR A 407 -15.64 51.09 -27.18
N ASN A 408 -14.58 50.93 -28.00
CA ASN A 408 -13.57 51.88 -28.53
C ASN A 408 -12.48 52.53 -27.63
N GLY A 409 -11.23 52.34 -28.06
CA GLY A 409 -10.08 53.19 -27.71
C GLY A 409 -8.73 52.59 -28.12
N SER A 410 -8.10 53.13 -29.17
CA SER A 410 -6.82 52.72 -29.75
C SER A 410 -5.60 53.18 -28.92
N GLY A 411 -4.53 52.37 -28.86
CA GLY A 411 -3.22 52.77 -28.34
C GLY A 411 -2.25 51.61 -28.10
N SER A 412 -1.31 51.39 -29.02
CA SER A 412 -0.12 50.52 -28.88
C SER A 412 1.11 51.37 -28.47
N PRO A 413 2.32 50.83 -28.19
CA PRO A 413 2.71 49.55 -27.58
C PRO A 413 3.75 49.71 -26.43
N SER A 414 3.94 48.68 -25.59
CA SER A 414 5.14 48.52 -24.77
C SER A 414 5.48 47.04 -24.52
N VAL A 415 6.78 46.73 -24.64
CA VAL A 415 7.44 45.41 -24.58
C VAL A 415 7.86 45.10 -23.13
N PRO A 416 7.86 43.82 -22.68
CA PRO A 416 9.13 43.06 -22.48
C PRO A 416 9.00 41.60 -22.95
N ALA A 417 9.93 41.04 -23.74
CA ALA A 417 11.19 40.37 -23.37
C ALA A 417 11.02 39.05 -22.55
N PRO A 418 11.88 38.04 -22.76
CA PRO A 418 11.47 36.65 -23.01
C PRO A 418 11.63 35.71 -21.80
N PHE A 419 10.90 34.59 -21.83
CA PHE A 419 11.03 33.49 -20.89
C PHE A 419 12.38 32.77 -21.07
N ASP A 420 13.31 33.05 -20.15
CA ASP A 420 14.36 32.12 -19.76
C ASP A 420 13.74 30.96 -18.98
N SER A 421 13.97 29.73 -19.43
CA SER A 421 13.78 28.52 -18.61
C SER A 421 15.17 27.92 -18.34
N PRO A 422 15.57 27.75 -17.07
CA PRO A 422 16.92 27.32 -16.74
C PRO A 422 17.11 25.83 -17.00
N THR A 423 18.19 25.53 -17.70
CA THR A 423 18.81 24.22 -17.82
C THR A 423 19.08 23.60 -16.43
N SER A 424 18.43 22.48 -16.13
CA SER A 424 18.82 21.61 -15.02
C SER A 424 20.13 20.91 -15.38
N ARG A 425 21.18 21.24 -14.62
CA ARG A 425 22.57 20.80 -14.79
C ARG A 425 22.93 19.97 -13.56
N PHE A 426 22.55 18.69 -13.53
CA PHE A 426 23.14 17.73 -12.59
C PHE A 426 24.21 16.91 -13.32
N LYS A 427 25.45 17.35 -13.13
CA LYS A 427 26.66 16.59 -13.46
C LYS A 427 26.87 15.53 -12.37
N ARG A 428 26.72 14.28 -12.78
CA ARG A 428 27.48 13.08 -12.39
C ARG A 428 28.62 13.32 -11.39
N VAL A 429 28.47 12.77 -10.18
CA VAL A 429 29.60 12.44 -9.29
C VAL A 429 29.72 10.92 -9.31
N SER A 430 30.81 10.43 -9.88
CA SER A 430 31.25 9.03 -9.77
C SER A 430 32.01 8.87 -8.46
N LEU A 431 31.57 7.95 -7.60
CA LEU A 431 32.35 7.53 -6.43
C LEU A 431 33.12 6.27 -6.80
N ALA A 432 34.44 6.45 -6.88
CA ALA A 432 35.41 5.43 -6.50
C ALA A 432 35.49 5.34 -4.97
#